data_AF-A0A1J5QN55-F1
#
_entry.id   AF-A0A1J5QN55-F1
#
_cell.length_a   1.000
_cell.length_b   1.000
_cell.length_c   1.000
_cell.angle_alpha   90.00
_cell.angle_beta   90.00
_cell.angle_gamma   90.00
#
_symmetry.space_group_name_H-M   'P 1'
#
loop_
_entity.id
_entity.type
_entity.pdbx_description
1 polymer ?
#
loop_
_entity_poly.entity_id
_entity_poly.type
_entity_poly.pdbx_seq_one_letter_code
_entity_poly.pdbx_strand_id
1 'polypeptide(L)'
;MGVSSMNENLTETEAPDFHQAWVSALTVLELDVDRAEELLRCRDAELPELAVWTPPTSLGTLPRTLLERAQVLHERQLKIAEALVGAIAANRAQSAMIEAISATLPDARPVFVDRAC
;
A
#
# COMPACT_ATOMS: atom_id res chain seq x y z
N MET A 1 43.75 -28.35 -35.61
CA MET A 1 44.21 -28.03 -34.23
C MET A 1 44.79 -26.63 -34.27
N GLY A 2 44.34 -25.63 -33.52
CA GLY A 2 43.29 -25.57 -32.52
C GLY A 2 42.55 -24.24 -32.64
N VAL A 3 41.27 -24.28 -32.29
CA VAL A 3 40.39 -23.12 -32.21
C VAL A 3 40.70 -22.50 -30.86
N SER A 4 41.44 -21.39 -30.81
CA SER A 4 41.68 -20.67 -29.57
C SER A 4 40.38 -20.05 -29.08
N SER A 5 39.91 -20.55 -27.95
CA SER A 5 38.83 -20.00 -27.13
C SER A 5 39.06 -18.51 -26.91
N MET A 6 38.24 -17.70 -27.58
CA MET A 6 38.17 -16.26 -27.43
C MET A 6 36.75 -15.91 -27.00
N ASN A 7 36.26 -16.51 -25.90
CA ASN A 7 34.94 -16.20 -25.34
C ASN A 7 34.79 -16.73 -23.90
N GLU A 8 35.64 -16.28 -23.00
CA GLU A 8 35.41 -16.38 -21.54
C GLU A 8 35.74 -15.01 -20.94
N ASN A 9 34.88 -14.50 -20.06
CA ASN A 9 34.93 -13.22 -19.31
C ASN A 9 34.29 -11.96 -19.93
N LEU A 10 32.96 -11.97 -20.12
CA LEU A 10 32.19 -10.71 -20.24
C LEU A 10 30.96 -10.57 -19.34
N THR A 11 30.74 -11.39 -18.29
CA THR A 11 29.45 -11.32 -17.54
C THR A 11 29.51 -11.50 -16.02
N GLU A 12 30.52 -10.97 -15.31
CA GLU A 12 30.53 -11.14 -13.83
C GLU A 12 30.57 -9.87 -12.97
N THR A 13 30.72 -8.66 -13.53
CA THR A 13 30.94 -7.46 -12.67
C THR A 13 29.85 -6.37 -12.74
N GLU A 14 28.89 -6.42 -13.67
CA GLU A 14 27.75 -5.45 -13.72
C GLU A 14 26.54 -5.86 -12.86
N ALA A 15 26.49 -7.11 -12.38
CA ALA A 15 25.35 -7.68 -11.63
C ALA A 15 25.10 -7.17 -10.19
N PRO A 16 26.08 -6.68 -9.40
CA PRO A 16 25.84 -6.31 -8.00
C PRO A 16 24.95 -5.07 -7.83
N ASP A 17 25.07 -4.10 -8.73
CA ASP A 17 24.42 -2.79 -8.61
C ASP A 17 22.90 -2.91 -8.76
N PHE A 18 22.43 -3.63 -9.79
CA PHE A 18 21.01 -3.88 -9.99
C PHE A 18 20.39 -4.75 -8.89
N HIS A 19 21.14 -5.74 -8.37
CA HIS A 19 20.65 -6.54 -7.27
C HIS A 19 20.41 -5.69 -6.02
N GLN A 20 21.36 -4.83 -5.66
CA GLN A 20 21.21 -3.91 -4.53
C GLN A 20 20.10 -2.88 -4.76
N ALA A 21 19.95 -2.37 -5.99
CA ALA A 21 18.84 -1.50 -6.35
C ALA A 21 17.48 -2.17 -6.13
N TRP A 22 17.32 -3.44 -6.53
CA TRP A 22 16.11 -4.22 -6.26
C TRP A 22 15.89 -4.49 -4.77
N VAL A 23 16.94 -4.82 -4.02
CA VAL A 23 16.84 -5.01 -2.56
C VAL A 23 16.35 -3.73 -1.89
N SER A 24 16.93 -2.59 -2.26
CA SER A 24 16.52 -1.27 -1.74
C SER A 24 15.07 -0.96 -2.08
N ALA A 25 14.68 -1.12 -3.35
CA ALA A 25 13.32 -0.87 -3.81
C ALA A 25 12.27 -1.75 -3.11
N LEU A 26 12.54 -3.05 -2.96
CA LEU A 26 11.65 -3.96 -2.25
C LEU A 26 11.56 -3.63 -0.76
N THR A 27 12.66 -3.20 -0.14
CA THR A 27 12.68 -2.82 1.28
C THR A 27 11.82 -1.57 1.53
N VAL A 28 11.92 -0.55 0.66
CA VAL A 28 11.05 0.63 0.75
C VAL A 28 9.59 0.24 0.60
N LEU A 29 9.27 -0.60 -0.39
CA LEU A 29 7.90 -1.03 -0.64
C LEU A 29 7.33 -1.88 0.50
N GLU A 30 8.16 -2.69 1.16
CA GLU A 30 7.77 -3.43 2.37
C GLU A 30 7.39 -2.51 3.52
N LEU A 31 8.15 -1.43 3.75
CA LEU A 31 7.82 -0.43 4.78
C LEU A 31 6.48 0.26 4.49
N ASP A 32 6.22 0.59 3.22
CA ASP A 32 4.93 1.17 2.81
C ASP A 32 3.77 0.20 3.04
N VAL A 33 3.97 -1.09 2.73
CA VAL A 33 2.98 -2.15 2.96
C VAL A 33 2.72 -2.36 4.45
N ASP A 34 3.77 -2.43 5.27
CA ASP A 34 3.65 -2.53 6.73
C ASP A 34 2.86 -1.35 7.30
N ARG A 35 3.13 -0.14 6.79
CA ARG A 35 2.40 1.07 7.20
C ARG A 35 0.93 1.02 6.80
N ALA A 36 0.62 0.57 5.59
CA ALA A 36 -0.75 0.43 5.12
C ALA A 36 -1.53 -0.62 5.93
N GLU A 37 -0.90 -1.75 6.27
CA GLU A 37 -1.50 -2.76 7.14
C GLU A 37 -1.80 -2.23 8.55
N GLU A 38 -0.91 -1.40 9.11
CA GLU A 38 -1.14 -0.73 10.40
C GLU A 38 -2.31 0.25 10.32
N LEU A 39 -2.39 1.06 9.26
CA LEU A 39 -3.49 2.00 9.06
C LEU A 39 -4.84 1.28 8.91
N LEU A 40 -4.88 0.10 8.30
CA LEU A 40 -6.09 -0.71 8.22
C LEU A 40 -6.50 -1.33 9.56
N ARG A 41 -5.54 -1.61 10.46
CA ARG A 41 -5.83 -2.14 11.80
C ARG A 41 -6.32 -1.05 12.76
N CYS A 42 -5.75 0.14 12.67
CA CYS A 42 -6.05 1.24 13.58
C CYS A 42 -7.08 2.20 12.97
N ARG A 43 -8.35 2.05 13.36
CA ARG A 43 -9.47 2.88 12.86
C ARG A 43 -9.26 4.38 13.07
N ASP A 44 -8.65 4.77 14.19
CA ASP A 44 -8.46 6.17 14.58
C ASP A 44 -7.03 6.67 14.27
N ALA A 45 -6.29 5.95 13.42
CA ALA A 45 -4.94 6.37 13.05
C ALA A 45 -4.98 7.67 12.25
N GLU A 46 -4.10 8.60 12.60
CA GLU A 46 -3.84 9.78 11.79
C GLU A 46 -3.25 9.36 10.44
N LEU A 47 -3.91 9.81 9.36
CA LEU A 47 -3.44 9.55 8.01
C LEU A 47 -2.23 10.44 7.73
N PRO A 48 -1.09 9.87 7.31
CA PRO A 48 0.06 10.67 6.92
C PRO A 48 -0.27 11.51 5.68
N GLU A 49 0.49 12.58 5.46
CA GLU A 49 0.44 13.29 4.19
C GLU A 49 0.76 12.31 3.05
N LEU A 50 -0.11 12.27 2.04
CA LEU A 50 0.04 11.38 0.89
C LEU A 50 1.17 11.89 0.00
N ALA A 51 2.33 11.26 0.11
CA ALA A 51 3.39 11.41 -0.88
C ALA A 51 2.95 10.78 -2.21
N VAL A 52 3.26 11.45 -3.32
CA VAL A 52 3.03 10.88 -4.66
C VAL A 52 3.96 9.70 -4.85
N TRP A 53 3.40 8.49 -4.97
CA TRP A 53 4.18 7.30 -5.26
C TRP A 53 4.87 7.44 -6.61
N THR A 54 6.19 7.27 -6.60
CA THR A 54 7.02 7.30 -7.80
C THR A 54 7.62 5.93 -7.99
N PRO A 55 7.34 5.23 -9.11
CA PRO A 55 7.90 3.91 -9.33
C PRO A 55 9.43 4.00 -9.46
N PRO A 56 10.18 3.10 -8.82
CA PRO A 56 11.63 3.08 -8.94
C PRO A 56 12.03 2.80 -10.40
N THR A 57 12.91 3.65 -10.93
CA THR A 57 13.46 3.52 -12.28
C THR A 57 14.81 2.79 -12.25
N SER A 58 15.27 2.34 -13.42
CA SER A 58 16.61 1.75 -13.59
C SER A 58 16.89 0.47 -12.79
N LEU A 59 15.85 -0.27 -12.37
CA LEU A 59 16.03 -1.52 -11.62
C LEU A 59 16.54 -2.69 -12.48
N GLY A 60 16.40 -2.63 -13.81
CA GLY A 60 16.72 -3.76 -14.67
C GLY A 60 15.77 -4.95 -14.45
N THR A 61 16.20 -6.16 -14.82
CA THR A 61 15.40 -7.37 -14.62
C THR A 61 15.45 -7.85 -13.17
N LEU A 62 14.32 -8.33 -12.65
CA LEU A 62 14.25 -8.86 -11.28
C LEU A 62 15.19 -10.08 -11.11
N PRO A 63 16.14 -10.04 -10.16
CA PRO A 63 16.98 -11.19 -9.86
C PRO A 63 16.14 -12.37 -9.36
N ARG A 64 16.41 -13.57 -9.86
CA ARG A 64 15.66 -14.79 -9.48
C ARG A 64 15.66 -15.06 -7.97
N THR A 65 16.74 -14.69 -7.28
CA THR A 65 16.87 -14.83 -5.82
C THR A 65 15.89 -13.96 -5.03
N LEU A 66 15.35 -12.90 -5.64
CA LEU A 66 14.38 -11.99 -5.02
C LEU A 66 12.93 -12.27 -5.46
N LEU A 67 12.71 -13.26 -6.34
CA LEU A 67 11.39 -13.54 -6.90
C LEU A 67 10.37 -13.90 -5.82
N GLU A 68 10.73 -14.80 -4.92
CA GLU A 68 9.85 -15.24 -3.83
C GLU A 68 9.48 -14.06 -2.91
N ARG A 69 10.48 -13.23 -2.54
CA ARG A 69 10.27 -12.02 -1.73
C ARG A 69 9.28 -11.06 -2.41
N ALA A 70 9.46 -10.81 -3.70
CA ALA A 70 8.57 -9.94 -4.48
C ALA A 70 7.15 -10.51 -4.59
N GLN A 71 7.00 -11.83 -4.74
CA GLN A 71 5.70 -12.49 -4.80
C GLN A 71 4.94 -12.38 -3.48
N VAL A 72 5.60 -12.68 -2.36
CA VAL A 72 5.01 -12.54 -1.01
C VAL A 72 4.58 -11.10 -0.77
N LEU A 73 5.41 -10.12 -1.14
CA LEU A 73 5.06 -8.71 -1.02
C LEU A 73 3.84 -8.35 -1.87
N HIS A 74 3.78 -8.83 -3.11
CA HIS A 74 2.65 -8.57 -4.00
C HIS A 74 1.34 -9.17 -3.49
N GLU A 75 1.38 -10.38 -2.93
CA GLU A 75 0.21 -11.00 -2.31
C GLU A 75 -0.32 -10.19 -1.12
N ARG A 76 0.56 -9.61 -0.31
CA ARG A 76 0.17 -8.70 0.78
C ARG A 76 -0.51 -7.45 0.23
N GLN A 77 0.03 -6.87 -0.84
CA GLN A 77 -0.58 -5.70 -1.50
C GLN A 77 -1.99 -6.00 -2.01
N LEU A 78 -2.22 -7.17 -2.60
CA LEU A 78 -3.55 -7.58 -3.05
C LEU A 78 -4.54 -7.70 -1.88
N LYS A 79 -4.13 -8.29 -0.76
CA LYS A 79 -4.96 -8.37 0.45
C LYS A 79 -5.31 -7.00 1.01
N ILE A 80 -4.37 -6.05 0.98
CA ILE A 80 -4.62 -4.65 1.38
C ILE A 80 -5.64 -4.01 0.45
N ALA A 81 -5.49 -4.19 -0.87
CA ALA A 81 -6.43 -3.64 -1.85
C ALA A 81 -7.86 -4.18 -1.64
N GLU A 82 -7.99 -5.48 -1.41
CA GLU A 82 -9.27 -6.13 -1.08
C GLU A 82 -9.90 -5.56 0.20
N ALA A 83 -9.10 -5.46 1.28
CA ALA A 83 -9.55 -4.91 2.55
C ALA A 83 -9.99 -3.45 2.44
N LEU A 84 -9.26 -2.64 1.66
CA LEU A 84 -9.57 -1.24 1.42
C LEU A 84 -10.90 -1.07 0.69
N VAL A 85 -11.14 -1.87 -0.36
CA VAL A 85 -12.42 -1.86 -1.09
C VAL A 85 -13.57 -2.23 -0.15
N GLY A 86 -13.38 -3.23 0.70
CA GLY A 86 -14.35 -3.61 1.73
C GLY A 86 -14.66 -2.47 2.70
N ALA A 87 -13.62 -1.79 3.19
CA ALA A 87 -13.77 -0.64 4.10
C ALA A 87 -14.52 0.53 3.44
N ILE A 88 -14.22 0.85 2.18
CA ILE A 88 -14.91 1.89 1.42
C ILE A 88 -16.39 1.55 1.25
N ALA A 89 -16.71 0.30 0.90
CA ALA A 89 -18.09 -0.14 0.74
C ALA A 89 -18.88 -0.03 2.07
N ALA A 90 -18.28 -0.48 3.18
CA ALA A 90 -18.88 -0.37 4.51
C ALA A 90 -19.11 1.10 4.92
N ASN A 91 -18.15 1.99 4.66
CA ASN A 91 -18.26 3.41 4.97
C ASN A 91 -19.39 4.09 4.18
N ARG A 92 -19.56 3.73 2.89
CA ARG A 92 -20.68 4.21 2.07
C ARG A 92 -22.03 3.75 2.60
N ALA A 93 -22.15 2.49 3.00
CA ALA A 93 -23.38 1.96 3.58
C ALA A 93 -23.74 2.66 4.91
N GLN A 94 -22.76 2.89 5.78
CA GLN A 94 -22.95 3.63 7.03
C GLN A 94 -23.38 5.08 6.79
N SER A 95 -22.73 5.76 5.85
CA SER A 95 -23.10 7.13 5.46
C SER A 95 -24.55 7.22 4.96
N ALA A 96 -24.97 6.30 4.09
CA ALA A 96 -26.34 6.23 3.58
C ALA A 96 -27.37 5.96 4.69
N MET A 97 -27.02 5.12 5.68
CA MET A 97 -27.89 4.86 6.83
C MET A 97 -28.05 6.10 7.72
N ILE A 98 -26.97 6.82 8.00
CA ILE A 98 -27.00 8.07 8.78
C ILE A 98 -27.88 9.10 8.06
N GLU A 99 -27.73 9.24 6.75
CA GLU A 99 -28.55 10.14 5.94
C GLU A 99 -30.05 9.79 6.04
N ALA A 100 -30.41 8.51 5.87
CA ALA A 100 -31.80 8.05 5.99
C ALA A 100 -32.41 8.31 7.38
N ILE A 101 -31.63 8.11 8.46
CA ILE A 101 -32.07 8.43 9.83
C ILE A 101 -32.27 9.94 9.98
N SER A 102 -31.31 10.75 9.51
CA SER A 102 -31.40 12.20 9.58
C SER A 102 -32.63 12.76 8.84
N ALA A 103 -33.01 12.14 7.71
CA ALA A 103 -34.17 12.54 6.92
C ALA A 103 -35.52 12.17 7.56
N THR A 104 -35.54 11.19 8.46
CA THR A 104 -36.77 10.72 9.15
C THR A 104 -36.98 11.38 10.51
N LEU A 105 -35.95 12.02 11.06
CA LEU A 105 -36.08 12.87 12.24
C LEU A 105 -36.88 14.14 11.87
N PRO A 106 -37.96 14.46 12.58
CA PRO A 106 -38.60 15.77 12.45
C PRO A 106 -37.56 16.85 12.72
N ASP A 107 -37.68 18.02 12.08
CA ASP A 107 -36.81 19.17 12.32
C ASP A 107 -36.78 19.48 13.82
N ALA A 108 -35.76 18.97 14.50
CA ALA A 108 -35.66 18.95 15.95
C ALA A 108 -35.15 20.31 16.37
N ARG A 109 -35.99 21.33 16.21
CA ARG A 109 -35.74 22.68 16.69
C ARG A 109 -35.45 22.55 18.20
N PRO A 110 -34.22 22.86 18.67
CA PRO A 110 -33.90 22.70 20.08
C PRO A 110 -34.80 23.63 20.89
N VAL A 111 -35.67 23.05 21.72
CA VAL A 111 -36.49 23.80 22.67
C VAL A 111 -35.71 23.90 23.96
N PHE A 112 -35.16 25.07 24.24
CA PHE A 112 -34.50 25.35 25.51
C PHE A 112 -35.58 25.54 26.58
N VAL A 113 -35.54 24.69 27.61
CA VAL A 113 -36.40 24.82 28.78
C VAL A 113 -35.66 25.65 29.82
N ASP A 114 -36.02 26.93 29.96
CA ASP A 114 -35.48 27.76 31.03
C ASP A 114 -36.14 27.35 32.35
N ARG A 115 -35.31 26.96 33.31
CA ARG A 115 -35.75 26.57 34.64
C ARG A 115 -35.52 27.76 35.57
N ALA A 116 -36.49 28.66 35.62
CA ALA A 116 -36.56 29.65 36.67
C ALA A 116 -36.89 28.95 38.01
N CYS A 117 -36.10 29.23 39.04
CA CYS A 117 -36.32 28.78 40.41
C CYS A 117 -37.49 29.52 41.07
#